data_AF-A0A4U9CY42-F1
#
_entry.id   AF-A0A4U9CY42-F1
#
_cell.length_a   1.000
_cell.length_b   1.000
_cell.length_c   1.000
_cell.angle_alpha   90.00
_cell.angle_beta   90.00
_cell.angle_gamma   90.00
#
_symmetry.space_group_name_H-M   'P 1'
#
loop_
_entity.id
_entity.type
_entity.pdbx_description
1 polymer ?
#
loop_
_entity_poly.entity_id
_entity_poly.type
_entity_poly.pdbx_seq_one_letter_code
_entity_poly.pdbx_strand_id
1 'polypeptide(L)'
;MDYSAGVDISRYKNVPVPTSYMAEKSAYDFVGAYHHDERGGLLHVADHHISPGKKQWSWGYGDFGQAWDRNLTDANGPYIELMTGVFTDNQPDFTWLAPYEEKIFVQNFLPYSELGMVQNANTRLALKLVREEGRLRLGVYAIAPLENIVLELSADNQPLYETQLTLQPGESWQHALAENGASRLTLRAKSAEGQPLLHYQEHLAQQTPLPEPATAPALPDDIDNGDELYFIGQHLEQYNHASRYAGDYYRRAIAIDPEDYRNNVALGTLALNGADWPLAEQCARAALQRAHRLNKNPRDGEASMLLASALERQGDEAGAWDSYYKASWSGSCRDAAYWSLARLAMKRGEVADALEKVDISLQFNATNHLAMGLKALALAKLGRGDEAQDYIVRCLGQYPLSYPLHCVRWMIGQDHESPGKPAARHRPQRCQRQPAGGVAALYRTAVVCTGAAGATGFSGGAADAVARRAK
;
A
#
# COMPACT_ATOMS: atom_id res chain seq x y z
N MET A 1 3.37 -12.04 -31.11
CA MET A 1 2.67 -13.27 -30.69
C MET A 1 1.20 -12.95 -30.70
N ASP A 2 0.39 -13.77 -31.37
CA ASP A 2 -1.05 -13.63 -31.35
C ASP A 2 -1.63 -14.62 -30.34
N TYR A 3 -2.15 -14.10 -29.23
CA TYR A 3 -2.81 -14.91 -28.19
C TYR A 3 -4.31 -15.10 -28.47
N SER A 4 -4.87 -14.49 -29.52
CA SER A 4 -6.31 -14.58 -29.83
C SER A 4 -6.75 -15.99 -30.28
N ALA A 5 -5.80 -16.87 -30.58
CA ALA A 5 -6.05 -18.27 -30.96
C ALA A 5 -6.41 -19.20 -29.76
N GLY A 6 -6.51 -18.67 -28.53
CA GLY A 6 -6.89 -19.47 -27.35
C GLY A 6 -5.71 -20.24 -26.75
N VAL A 7 -4.55 -19.58 -26.62
CA VAL A 7 -3.37 -20.18 -25.98
C VAL A 7 -3.63 -20.41 -24.49
N ASP A 8 -3.42 -21.63 -24.01
CA ASP A 8 -3.46 -21.94 -22.57
C ASP A 8 -2.25 -21.34 -21.86
N ILE A 9 -2.42 -20.13 -21.33
CA ILE A 9 -1.39 -19.40 -20.59
C ILE A 9 -1.18 -19.92 -19.15
N SER A 10 -1.96 -20.92 -18.69
CA SER A 10 -1.69 -21.58 -17.40
C SER A 10 -0.42 -22.42 -17.42
N ARG A 11 0.12 -22.71 -18.62
CA ARG A 11 1.34 -23.48 -18.82
C ARG A 11 2.48 -22.56 -19.24
N TYR A 12 3.50 -22.44 -18.41
CA TYR A 12 4.70 -21.63 -18.68
C TYR A 12 5.30 -21.87 -20.08
N LYS A 13 5.37 -23.13 -20.53
CA LYS A 13 5.89 -23.49 -21.86
C LYS A 13 5.14 -22.85 -23.05
N ASN A 14 3.91 -22.39 -22.84
CA ASN A 14 3.07 -21.76 -23.86
C ASN A 14 3.27 -20.23 -23.93
N VAL A 15 4.10 -19.65 -23.07
CA VAL A 15 4.39 -18.20 -23.03
C VAL A 15 5.79 -17.97 -23.61
N PRO A 16 5.99 -17.76 -24.93
CA PRO A 16 7.33 -17.81 -25.53
C PRO A 16 8.18 -16.54 -25.36
N VAL A 17 7.55 -15.41 -25.05
CA VAL A 17 8.21 -14.10 -24.94
C VAL A 17 7.94 -13.48 -23.56
N PRO A 18 8.74 -12.51 -23.12
CA PRO A 18 8.46 -11.78 -21.88
C PRO A 18 7.09 -11.14 -21.93
N THR A 19 6.21 -11.54 -21.01
CA THR A 19 4.80 -11.10 -21.03
C THR A 19 4.31 -10.83 -19.62
N SER A 20 3.60 -9.70 -19.47
CA SER A 20 2.76 -9.43 -18.30
C SER A 20 1.33 -9.83 -18.63
N TYR A 21 0.69 -10.59 -17.75
CA TYR A 21 -0.75 -10.81 -17.77
C TYR A 21 -1.37 -10.12 -16.57
N MET A 22 -2.40 -9.31 -16.82
CA MET A 22 -3.16 -8.61 -15.80
C MET A 22 -4.57 -9.18 -15.79
N ALA A 23 -5.09 -9.48 -14.61
CA ALA A 23 -6.52 -9.70 -14.46
C ALA A 23 -7.19 -8.33 -14.26
N GLU A 24 -8.00 -7.91 -15.23
CA GLU A 24 -8.55 -6.55 -15.27
C GLU A 24 -9.56 -6.29 -14.14
N LYS A 25 -10.28 -7.30 -13.64
CA LYS A 25 -11.19 -7.24 -12.49
C LYS A 25 -11.33 -8.61 -11.84
N SER A 26 -11.31 -8.68 -10.51
CA SER A 26 -11.55 -9.93 -9.78
C SER A 26 -12.33 -9.69 -8.50
N ALA A 27 -13.39 -10.46 -8.28
CA ALA A 27 -14.21 -10.43 -7.07
C ALA A 27 -13.68 -11.35 -5.95
N TYR A 28 -12.46 -11.88 -6.12
CA TYR A 28 -11.87 -12.85 -5.21
C TYR A 28 -10.70 -12.24 -4.45
N ASP A 29 -10.55 -12.61 -3.19
CA ASP A 29 -9.45 -12.18 -2.32
C ASP A 29 -8.14 -12.96 -2.55
N PHE A 30 -8.02 -13.70 -3.67
CA PHE A 30 -6.84 -14.55 -3.92
C PHE A 30 -6.33 -14.54 -5.36
N VAL A 31 -5.04 -14.82 -5.53
CA VAL A 31 -4.41 -15.23 -6.80
C VAL A 31 -3.40 -16.33 -6.50
N GLY A 32 -3.17 -17.25 -7.42
CA GLY A 32 -2.23 -18.34 -7.17
C GLY A 32 -1.43 -18.75 -8.39
N ALA A 33 -0.30 -19.39 -8.13
CA ALA A 33 0.52 -20.11 -9.11
C ALA A 33 0.70 -21.55 -8.66
N TYR A 34 0.71 -22.48 -9.61
CA TYR A 34 0.88 -23.91 -9.35
C TYR A 34 2.00 -24.49 -10.20
N HIS A 35 2.91 -25.19 -9.56
CA HIS A 35 3.94 -25.99 -10.20
C HIS A 35 3.43 -27.42 -10.35
N HIS A 36 3.18 -27.85 -11.59
CA HIS A 36 2.60 -29.15 -11.86
C HIS A 36 3.50 -30.33 -11.49
N ASP A 37 4.80 -30.25 -11.77
CA ASP A 37 5.72 -31.38 -11.51
C ASP A 37 5.99 -31.57 -10.01
N GLU A 38 6.18 -30.49 -9.25
CA GLU A 38 6.30 -30.53 -7.79
C GLU A 38 4.97 -30.74 -7.06
N ARG A 39 3.85 -30.62 -7.78
CA ARG A 39 2.48 -30.69 -7.24
C ARG A 39 2.21 -29.70 -6.10
N GLY A 40 2.94 -28.60 -6.08
CA GLY A 40 2.87 -27.53 -5.08
C GLY A 40 2.64 -26.17 -5.72
N GLY A 41 2.22 -25.19 -4.92
CA GLY A 41 1.95 -23.84 -5.40
C GLY A 41 1.94 -22.80 -4.28
N LEU A 42 1.77 -21.56 -4.71
CA LEU A 42 1.71 -20.39 -3.84
C LEU A 42 0.39 -19.67 -4.08
N LEU A 43 -0.32 -19.37 -3.01
CA LEU A 43 -1.49 -18.49 -3.00
C LEU A 43 -1.06 -17.16 -2.39
N HIS A 44 -1.47 -16.07 -3.01
CA HIS A 44 -1.60 -14.78 -2.37
C HIS A 44 -3.06 -14.59 -1.94
N VAL A 45 -3.28 -14.13 -0.71
CA VAL A 45 -4.59 -13.80 -0.17
C VAL A 45 -4.58 -12.42 0.50
N ALA A 46 -5.43 -11.51 0.02
CA ALA A 46 -5.67 -10.18 0.56
C ALA A 46 -7.05 -9.66 0.14
N ASP A 47 -7.63 -8.74 0.92
CA ASP A 47 -8.90 -8.09 0.59
C ASP A 47 -8.81 -7.40 -0.77
N HIS A 48 -9.61 -7.83 -1.74
CA HIS A 48 -9.60 -7.30 -3.09
C HIS A 48 -10.06 -5.84 -3.19
N HIS A 49 -10.66 -5.25 -2.15
CA HIS A 49 -10.94 -3.81 -2.11
C HIS A 49 -9.67 -2.97 -1.89
N ILE A 50 -8.65 -3.57 -1.27
CA ILE A 50 -7.34 -2.93 -1.04
C ILE A 50 -6.32 -3.46 -2.04
N SER A 51 -6.36 -4.73 -2.41
CA SER A 51 -5.42 -5.38 -3.34
C SER A 51 -6.15 -5.95 -4.58
N PRO A 52 -6.81 -5.11 -5.40
CA PRO A 52 -7.62 -5.61 -6.52
C PRO A 52 -6.76 -6.19 -7.64
N GLY A 53 -5.57 -5.63 -7.84
CA GLY A 53 -4.67 -5.95 -8.93
C GLY A 53 -4.04 -7.35 -8.79
N LYS A 54 -4.18 -8.15 -9.85
CA LYS A 54 -3.55 -9.48 -9.96
C LYS A 54 -2.75 -9.53 -11.23
N LYS A 55 -1.43 -9.63 -11.10
CA LYS A 55 -0.52 -9.66 -12.22
C LYS A 55 0.39 -10.87 -12.13
N GLN A 56 0.54 -11.52 -13.26
CA GLN A 56 1.56 -12.52 -13.50
C GLN A 56 2.58 -11.96 -14.49
N TRP A 57 3.85 -12.20 -14.24
CA TRP A 57 4.89 -11.93 -15.22
C TRP A 57 5.86 -13.09 -15.35
N SER A 58 6.41 -13.25 -16.55
CA SER A 58 7.47 -14.22 -16.83
C SER A 58 8.35 -13.69 -17.96
N TRP A 59 9.62 -14.09 -17.94
CA TRP A 59 10.55 -13.89 -19.06
C TRP A 59 10.16 -14.68 -20.32
N GLY A 60 9.24 -15.64 -20.19
CA GLY A 60 8.80 -16.54 -21.24
C GLY A 60 9.73 -17.74 -21.45
N TYR A 61 9.26 -18.71 -22.23
CA TYR A 61 9.90 -19.99 -22.49
C TYR A 61 10.77 -20.02 -23.76
N GLY A 62 10.85 -18.91 -24.50
CA GLY A 62 11.76 -18.80 -25.65
C GLY A 62 13.22 -18.60 -25.21
N ASP A 63 14.12 -18.56 -26.19
CA ASP A 63 15.58 -18.46 -25.95
C ASP A 63 15.96 -17.29 -25.03
N PHE A 64 15.27 -16.15 -25.18
CA PHE A 64 15.49 -14.97 -24.33
C PHE A 64 15.16 -15.27 -22.86
N GLY A 65 14.00 -15.86 -22.58
CA GLY A 65 13.59 -16.11 -21.21
C GLY A 65 14.37 -17.23 -20.56
N GLN A 66 14.68 -18.31 -21.30
CA GLN A 66 15.57 -19.35 -20.81
C GLN A 66 17.00 -18.83 -20.53
N ALA A 67 17.47 -17.84 -21.30
CA ALA A 67 18.74 -17.18 -20.99
C ALA A 67 18.65 -16.43 -19.66
N TRP A 68 17.56 -15.73 -19.37
CA TRP A 68 17.36 -15.07 -18.08
C TRP A 68 17.21 -16.04 -16.92
N ASP A 69 16.48 -17.15 -17.10
CA ASP A 69 16.36 -18.20 -16.09
C ASP A 69 17.77 -18.69 -15.69
N ARG A 70 18.64 -19.01 -16.67
CA ARG A 70 20.04 -19.40 -16.39
C ARG A 70 20.86 -18.35 -15.65
N ASN A 71 20.52 -17.06 -15.77
CA ASN A 71 21.25 -15.98 -15.11
C ASN A 71 20.69 -15.63 -13.72
N LEU A 72 19.42 -15.95 -13.43
CA LEU A 72 18.71 -15.46 -12.24
C LEU A 72 18.24 -16.55 -11.28
N THR A 73 18.10 -17.80 -11.72
CA THR A 73 17.45 -18.84 -10.90
C THR A 73 18.40 -19.92 -10.41
N ASP A 74 19.72 -19.77 -10.59
CA ASP A 74 20.73 -20.80 -10.32
C ASP A 74 20.33 -22.17 -10.92
N ALA A 75 19.74 -23.05 -10.11
CA ALA A 75 19.24 -24.37 -10.52
C ALA A 75 17.71 -24.52 -10.48
N ASN A 76 16.96 -23.48 -10.09
CA ASN A 76 15.52 -23.52 -9.85
C ASN A 76 14.68 -23.36 -11.12
N GLY A 77 15.31 -23.08 -12.28
CA GLY A 77 14.67 -23.17 -13.58
C GLY A 77 13.71 -22.02 -13.90
N PRO A 78 12.54 -22.29 -14.52
CA PRO A 78 11.57 -21.28 -14.95
C PRO A 78 11.16 -20.25 -13.89
N TYR A 79 11.15 -18.98 -14.26
CA TYR A 79 10.71 -17.89 -13.39
C TYR A 79 9.28 -17.40 -13.70
N ILE A 80 8.47 -17.28 -12.63
CA ILE A 80 7.18 -16.59 -12.62
C ILE A 80 7.13 -15.65 -11.43
N GLU A 81 6.71 -14.42 -11.68
CA GLU A 81 6.45 -13.41 -10.66
C GLU A 81 4.94 -13.21 -10.49
N LEU A 82 4.47 -13.38 -9.25
CA LEU A 82 3.14 -12.96 -8.83
C LEU A 82 3.25 -11.57 -8.20
N MET A 83 2.63 -10.58 -8.83
CA MET A 83 2.61 -9.21 -8.35
C MET A 83 1.19 -8.83 -7.95
N THR A 84 1.06 -8.24 -6.76
CA THR A 84 -0.23 -7.91 -6.16
C THR A 84 -0.17 -6.50 -5.57
N GLY A 85 -0.50 -5.51 -6.41
CA GLY A 85 -0.53 -4.10 -6.00
C GLY A 85 -1.63 -3.85 -4.98
N VAL A 86 -1.43 -2.83 -4.14
CA VAL A 86 -2.41 -2.35 -3.15
C VAL A 86 -2.75 -0.89 -3.39
N PHE A 87 -3.99 -0.48 -3.09
CA PHE A 87 -4.54 0.85 -3.33
C PHE A 87 -4.41 1.33 -4.78
N THR A 88 -4.42 0.38 -5.71
CA THR A 88 -4.27 0.60 -7.16
C THR A 88 -5.04 -0.46 -7.91
N ASP A 89 -5.60 -0.10 -9.07
CA ASP A 89 -6.34 -1.03 -9.92
C ASP A 89 -5.44 -2.11 -10.56
N ASN A 90 -4.11 -1.93 -10.55
CA ASN A 90 -3.19 -2.88 -11.17
C ASN A 90 -1.95 -3.23 -10.33
N GLN A 91 -0.93 -2.38 -10.29
CA GLN A 91 0.38 -2.68 -9.70
C GLN A 91 0.95 -1.46 -8.95
N PRO A 92 1.21 -0.31 -9.59
CA PRO A 92 1.65 0.88 -8.89
C PRO A 92 0.48 1.68 -8.30
N ASP A 93 0.49 1.90 -6.99
CA ASP A 93 -0.20 3.05 -6.40
C ASP A 93 0.67 4.28 -6.64
N PHE A 94 0.23 5.15 -7.56
CA PHE A 94 0.90 6.42 -7.85
C PHE A 94 0.36 7.58 -7.03
N THR A 95 -0.54 7.33 -6.07
CA THR A 95 -1.02 8.38 -5.18
C THR A 95 0.09 8.82 -4.23
N TRP A 96 0.07 10.10 -3.86
CA TRP A 96 0.89 10.58 -2.77
C TRP A 96 0.21 10.26 -1.44
N LEU A 97 1.02 9.96 -0.44
CA LEU A 97 0.54 9.99 0.94
C LEU A 97 0.41 11.44 1.38
N ALA A 98 -0.72 11.78 1.98
CA ALA A 98 -0.87 13.04 2.69
C ALA A 98 0.17 13.12 3.84
N PRO A 99 0.54 14.32 4.31
CA PRO A 99 1.47 14.47 5.42
C PRO A 99 1.07 13.62 6.63
N TYR A 100 1.97 12.73 7.05
CA TYR A 100 1.76 11.79 8.16
C TYR A 100 0.63 10.78 7.97
N GLU A 101 0.06 10.65 6.76
CA GLU A 101 -0.83 9.56 6.43
C GLU A 101 -0.09 8.23 6.55
N GLU A 102 -0.78 7.24 7.10
CA GLU A 102 -0.31 5.87 7.18
C GLU A 102 -1.29 4.96 6.44
N LYS A 103 -0.80 4.21 5.45
CA LYS A 103 -1.55 3.10 4.84
C LYS A 103 -1.01 1.78 5.37
N ILE A 104 -1.90 0.97 5.97
CA ILE A 104 -1.60 -0.38 6.47
C ILE A 104 -2.38 -1.39 5.65
N PHE A 105 -1.70 -2.43 5.20
CA PHE A 105 -2.33 -3.56 4.52
C PHE A 105 -1.66 -4.88 4.93
N VAL A 106 -2.37 -5.98 4.68
CA VAL A 106 -1.88 -7.34 4.95
C VAL A 106 -2.02 -8.16 3.68
N GLN A 107 -0.92 -8.79 3.28
CA GLN A 107 -0.90 -9.80 2.23
C GLN A 107 -0.35 -11.10 2.80
N ASN A 108 -1.05 -12.19 2.52
CA ASN A 108 -0.67 -13.52 2.98
C ASN A 108 -0.17 -14.33 1.79
N PHE A 109 1.03 -14.88 1.90
CA PHE A 109 1.61 -15.79 0.91
C PHE A 109 1.62 -17.20 1.52
N LEU A 110 0.79 -18.08 0.96
CA LEU A 110 0.37 -19.33 1.58
C LEU A 110 0.74 -20.49 0.65
N PRO A 111 1.57 -21.46 1.10
CA PRO A 111 1.84 -22.63 0.30
C PRO A 111 0.59 -23.52 0.23
N TYR A 112 0.40 -24.17 -0.90
CA TYR A 112 -0.59 -25.24 -1.04
C TYR A 112 -0.08 -26.35 -1.95
N SER A 113 -0.68 -27.52 -1.87
CA SER A 113 -0.27 -28.68 -2.67
C SER A 113 -1.46 -29.55 -3.08
N GLU A 114 -1.19 -30.49 -3.98
CA GLU A 114 -2.07 -31.61 -4.37
C GLU A 114 -3.37 -31.26 -5.12
N LEU A 115 -3.94 -30.06 -4.94
CA LEU A 115 -5.21 -29.66 -5.56
C LEU A 115 -5.09 -29.20 -7.02
N GLY A 116 -3.92 -28.72 -7.46
CA GLY A 116 -3.79 -28.11 -8.79
C GLY A 116 -4.45 -26.72 -8.85
N MET A 117 -5.18 -26.44 -9.92
CA MET A 117 -5.91 -25.17 -10.04
C MET A 117 -7.08 -25.11 -9.06
N VAL A 118 -7.06 -24.12 -8.17
CA VAL A 118 -8.13 -23.83 -7.19
C VAL A 118 -9.02 -22.70 -7.68
N GLN A 119 -10.28 -22.68 -7.22
CA GLN A 119 -11.30 -21.74 -7.67
C GLN A 119 -11.62 -20.66 -6.63
N ASN A 120 -11.34 -20.92 -5.35
CA ASN A 120 -11.36 -19.88 -4.31
C ASN A 120 -10.39 -20.24 -3.17
N ALA A 121 -9.87 -19.23 -2.46
CA ALA A 121 -9.03 -19.44 -1.28
C ALA A 121 -9.15 -18.28 -0.28
N ASN A 122 -8.90 -18.58 0.99
CA ASN A 122 -8.68 -17.59 2.04
C ASN A 122 -7.57 -18.07 2.99
N THR A 123 -7.37 -17.43 4.14
CA THR A 123 -6.33 -17.82 5.11
C THR A 123 -6.63 -19.12 5.89
N ARG A 124 -7.77 -19.76 5.64
CA ARG A 124 -8.19 -21.00 6.31
C ARG A 124 -8.18 -22.20 5.36
N LEU A 125 -8.70 -22.05 4.15
CA LEU A 125 -8.78 -23.14 3.18
C LEU A 125 -8.74 -22.66 1.72
N ALA A 126 -8.43 -23.59 0.82
CA ALA A 126 -8.63 -23.45 -0.62
C ALA A 126 -9.66 -24.47 -1.13
N LEU A 127 -10.48 -24.06 -2.09
CA LEU A 127 -11.54 -24.86 -2.71
C LEU A 127 -11.23 -25.18 -4.15
N LYS A 128 -11.47 -26.43 -4.53
CA LYS A 128 -11.49 -26.90 -5.91
C LYS A 128 -12.89 -27.37 -6.30
N LEU A 129 -13.36 -26.91 -7.45
CA LEU A 129 -14.54 -27.39 -8.16
C LEU A 129 -14.31 -27.19 -9.66
N VAL A 130 -14.04 -28.29 -10.36
CA VAL A 130 -13.84 -28.29 -11.82
C VAL A 130 -14.58 -29.44 -12.48
N ARG A 131 -14.95 -29.25 -13.75
CA ARG A 131 -15.47 -30.30 -14.63
C ARG A 131 -14.31 -30.82 -15.47
N GLU A 132 -13.90 -32.06 -15.25
CA GLU A 132 -12.77 -32.67 -15.96
C GLU A 132 -13.12 -34.13 -16.28
N GLU A 133 -12.90 -34.53 -17.54
CA GLU A 133 -13.10 -35.92 -18.01
C GLU A 133 -14.50 -36.47 -17.70
N GLY A 134 -15.54 -35.64 -17.82
CA GLY A 134 -16.93 -36.04 -17.54
C GLY A 134 -17.23 -36.29 -16.05
N ARG A 135 -16.41 -35.73 -15.14
CA ARG A 135 -16.60 -35.81 -13.69
C ARG A 135 -16.52 -34.43 -13.04
N LEU A 136 -17.24 -34.28 -11.94
CA LEU A 136 -17.07 -33.15 -11.03
C LEU A 136 -15.94 -33.48 -10.06
N ARG A 137 -14.83 -32.74 -10.12
CA ARG A 137 -13.71 -32.89 -9.19
C ARG A 137 -13.77 -31.81 -8.13
N LEU A 138 -13.95 -32.24 -6.89
CA LEU A 138 -14.07 -31.43 -5.68
C LEU A 138 -12.78 -31.54 -4.88
N GLY A 139 -12.42 -30.47 -4.18
CA GLY A 139 -11.34 -30.57 -3.21
C GLY A 139 -11.30 -29.44 -2.20
N VAL A 140 -10.69 -29.74 -1.05
CA VAL A 140 -10.42 -28.81 0.04
C VAL A 140 -8.96 -28.99 0.45
N TYR A 141 -8.22 -27.90 0.59
CA TYR A 141 -6.88 -27.90 1.18
C TYR A 141 -6.91 -27.02 2.44
N ALA A 142 -6.41 -27.56 3.55
CA ALA A 142 -6.38 -26.86 4.82
C ALA A 142 -5.11 -26.00 4.95
N ILE A 143 -5.31 -24.69 5.08
CA ILE A 143 -4.23 -23.71 5.35
C ILE A 143 -4.12 -23.48 6.86
N ALA A 144 -5.27 -23.48 7.55
CA ALA A 144 -5.39 -23.48 9.00
C ALA A 144 -6.20 -24.70 9.45
N PRO A 145 -6.21 -25.06 10.76
CA PRO A 145 -7.02 -26.16 11.25
C PRO A 145 -8.50 -26.01 10.87
N LEU A 146 -9.06 -27.07 10.29
CA LEU A 146 -10.47 -27.20 9.95
C LEU A 146 -11.07 -28.32 10.81
N GLU A 147 -11.95 -27.96 11.73
CA GLU A 147 -12.59 -28.91 12.64
C GLU A 147 -14.06 -29.09 12.26
N ASN A 148 -14.44 -30.31 11.90
CA ASN A 148 -15.83 -30.72 11.68
C ASN A 148 -16.60 -29.80 10.71
N ILE A 149 -15.92 -29.25 9.71
CA ILE A 149 -16.53 -28.38 8.71
C ILE A 149 -17.47 -29.19 7.82
N VAL A 150 -18.52 -28.55 7.32
CA VAL A 150 -19.45 -29.17 6.37
C VAL A 150 -19.17 -28.60 4.99
N LEU A 151 -18.96 -29.50 4.02
CA LEU A 151 -18.78 -29.18 2.61
C LEU A 151 -20.03 -29.58 1.84
N GLU A 152 -20.68 -28.60 1.19
CA GLU A 152 -21.93 -28.77 0.46
C GLU A 152 -21.74 -28.41 -1.01
N LEU A 153 -22.11 -29.32 -1.91
CA LEU A 153 -22.24 -29.06 -3.33
C LEU A 153 -23.73 -28.94 -3.68
N SER A 154 -24.06 -27.91 -4.45
CA SER A 154 -25.39 -27.72 -5.03
C SER A 154 -25.34 -27.44 -6.53
N ALA A 155 -26.37 -27.87 -7.25
CA ALA A 155 -26.64 -27.51 -8.63
C ALA A 155 -27.92 -26.70 -8.69
N ASP A 156 -27.89 -25.53 -9.30
CA ASP A 156 -29.09 -24.71 -9.50
C ASP A 156 -29.87 -24.48 -8.18
N ASN A 157 -29.12 -24.34 -7.07
CA ASN A 157 -29.58 -24.23 -5.67
C ASN A 157 -30.22 -25.49 -5.05
N GLN A 158 -30.13 -26.64 -5.70
CA GLN A 158 -30.54 -27.94 -5.15
C GLN A 158 -29.34 -28.71 -4.61
N PRO A 159 -29.42 -29.33 -3.42
CA PRO A 159 -28.31 -30.08 -2.84
C PRO A 159 -27.98 -31.32 -3.67
N LEU A 160 -26.69 -31.56 -3.89
CA LEU A 160 -26.17 -32.73 -4.63
C LEU A 160 -25.34 -33.64 -3.77
N TYR A 161 -24.52 -33.06 -2.90
CA TYR A 161 -23.56 -33.79 -2.10
C TYR A 161 -23.23 -33.00 -0.84
N GLU A 162 -23.07 -33.72 0.27
CA GLU A 162 -22.66 -33.16 1.54
C GLU A 162 -21.68 -34.11 2.21
N THR A 163 -20.65 -33.57 2.84
CA THR A 163 -19.73 -34.33 3.68
C THR A 163 -19.18 -33.48 4.82
N GLN A 164 -18.73 -34.14 5.88
CA GLN A 164 -18.07 -33.51 7.01
C GLN A 164 -16.56 -33.80 6.97
N LEU A 165 -15.75 -32.77 7.18
CA LEU A 165 -14.29 -32.85 7.08
C LEU A 165 -13.62 -32.29 8.34
N THR A 166 -12.58 -32.97 8.78
CA THR A 166 -11.61 -32.46 9.74
C THR A 166 -10.22 -32.62 9.12
N LEU A 167 -9.51 -31.51 8.94
CA LEU A 167 -8.22 -31.46 8.25
C LEU A 167 -7.23 -30.59 9.03
N GLN A 168 -6.01 -31.08 9.17
CA GLN A 168 -4.87 -30.33 9.70
C GLN A 168 -4.21 -29.49 8.61
N PRO A 169 -3.49 -28.40 8.96
CA PRO A 169 -2.75 -27.60 7.98
C PRO A 169 -1.82 -28.47 7.12
N GLY A 170 -1.91 -28.33 5.80
CA GLY A 170 -1.17 -29.14 4.83
C GLY A 170 -1.91 -30.36 4.30
N GLU A 171 -3.02 -30.76 4.94
CA GLU A 171 -3.84 -31.87 4.46
C GLU A 171 -4.81 -31.41 3.36
N SER A 172 -5.09 -32.32 2.44
CA SER A 172 -6.09 -32.11 1.39
C SER A 172 -7.08 -33.25 1.33
N TRP A 173 -8.32 -32.92 1.00
CA TRP A 173 -9.38 -33.85 0.68
C TRP A 173 -9.78 -33.65 -0.78
N GLN A 174 -9.94 -34.75 -1.53
CA GLN A 174 -10.35 -34.72 -2.93
C GLN A 174 -11.42 -35.78 -3.17
N HIS A 175 -12.42 -35.45 -3.98
CA HIS A 175 -13.51 -36.36 -4.33
C HIS A 175 -13.97 -36.15 -5.76
N ALA A 176 -14.48 -37.20 -6.38
CA ALA A 176 -15.00 -37.15 -7.73
C ALA A 176 -16.43 -37.69 -7.77
N LEU A 177 -17.33 -36.91 -8.36
CA LEU A 177 -18.71 -37.30 -8.62
C LEU A 177 -18.91 -37.45 -10.14
N ALA A 178 -19.91 -38.24 -10.52
CA ALA A 178 -20.36 -38.24 -11.91
C ALA A 178 -20.87 -36.83 -12.28
N GLU A 179 -20.56 -36.40 -13.50
CA GLU A 179 -21.19 -35.21 -14.06
C GLU A 179 -22.71 -35.41 -14.11
N ASN A 180 -23.46 -34.38 -13.71
CA ASN A 180 -24.92 -34.41 -13.60
C ASN A 180 -25.62 -33.49 -14.60
N GLY A 181 -24.87 -32.80 -15.47
CA GLY A 181 -25.43 -31.92 -16.50
C GLY A 181 -26.03 -30.61 -15.95
N ALA A 182 -25.77 -30.28 -14.68
CA ALA A 182 -26.25 -29.04 -14.08
C ALA A 182 -25.71 -27.80 -14.79
N SER A 183 -26.54 -26.77 -14.89
CA SER A 183 -26.16 -25.54 -15.59
C SER A 183 -25.07 -24.75 -14.84
N ARG A 184 -25.14 -24.77 -13.51
CA ARG A 184 -24.19 -24.08 -12.65
C ARG A 184 -24.08 -24.72 -11.28
N LEU A 185 -22.85 -24.91 -10.81
CA LEU A 185 -22.56 -25.49 -9.50
C LEU A 185 -22.16 -24.44 -8.46
N THR A 186 -22.44 -24.74 -7.19
CA THR A 186 -21.95 -23.97 -6.04
C THR A 186 -21.42 -24.90 -4.98
N LEU A 187 -20.15 -24.71 -4.59
CA LEU A 187 -19.49 -25.40 -3.48
C LEU A 187 -19.38 -24.45 -2.29
N ARG A 188 -19.83 -24.88 -1.10
CA ARG A 188 -19.80 -24.11 0.14
C ARG A 188 -19.11 -24.90 1.23
N ALA A 189 -18.18 -24.27 1.93
CA ALA A 189 -17.62 -24.75 3.18
C ALA A 189 -18.17 -23.91 4.33
N LYS A 190 -18.69 -24.55 5.38
CA LYS A 190 -19.23 -23.90 6.58
C LYS A 190 -18.71 -24.58 7.85
N SER A 191 -18.70 -23.86 8.97
CA SER A 191 -18.40 -24.47 10.28
C SER A 191 -19.48 -25.46 10.71
N ALA A 192 -19.24 -26.22 11.77
CA ALA A 192 -20.24 -27.11 12.35
C ALA A 192 -21.51 -26.35 12.80
N GLU A 193 -21.38 -25.08 13.19
CA GLU A 193 -22.46 -24.18 13.58
C GLU A 193 -23.13 -23.48 12.38
N GLY A 194 -22.72 -23.81 11.16
CA GLY A 194 -23.28 -23.26 9.93
C GLY A 194 -22.74 -21.89 9.50
N GLN A 195 -21.66 -21.39 10.12
CA GLN A 195 -21.04 -20.13 9.69
C GLN A 195 -20.30 -20.33 8.35
N PRO A 196 -20.51 -19.47 7.34
CA PRO A 196 -19.84 -19.61 6.05
C PRO A 196 -18.33 -19.38 6.22
N LEU A 197 -17.52 -20.31 5.70
CA LEU A 197 -16.06 -20.22 5.71
C LEU A 197 -15.51 -19.74 4.36
N LEU A 198 -15.99 -20.36 3.28
CA LEU A 198 -15.62 -20.02 1.91
C LEU A 198 -16.65 -20.63 0.97
N HIS A 199 -16.90 -20.00 -0.18
CA HIS A 199 -17.71 -20.61 -1.21
C HIS A 199 -17.17 -20.27 -2.59
N TYR A 200 -17.52 -21.10 -3.56
CA TYR A 200 -17.28 -20.84 -4.96
C TYR A 200 -18.55 -21.17 -5.73
N GLN A 201 -19.01 -20.21 -6.52
CA GLN A 201 -20.04 -20.43 -7.53
C GLN A 201 -19.34 -20.47 -8.88
N GLU A 202 -19.63 -21.52 -9.65
CA GLU A 202 -19.01 -21.78 -10.94
C GLU A 202 -19.03 -20.53 -11.84
N HIS A 203 -17.84 -20.13 -12.30
CA HIS A 203 -17.68 -19.01 -13.21
C HIS A 203 -18.04 -19.46 -14.63
N LEU A 204 -18.99 -18.74 -15.25
CA LEU A 204 -19.40 -18.97 -16.64
C LEU A 204 -18.70 -17.92 -17.50
N ALA A 205 -17.79 -18.36 -18.38
CA ALA A 205 -17.02 -17.47 -19.23
C ALA A 205 -17.93 -16.63 -20.14
N GLN A 206 -17.66 -15.34 -20.21
CA GLN A 206 -18.34 -14.39 -21.10
C GLN A 206 -17.30 -13.64 -21.93
N GLN A 207 -17.64 -13.30 -23.18
CA GLN A 207 -16.78 -12.44 -23.99
C GLN A 207 -16.81 -11.01 -23.44
N THR A 208 -15.63 -10.46 -23.18
CA THR A 208 -15.43 -9.06 -22.81
C THR A 208 -14.79 -8.30 -23.98
N PRO A 209 -15.18 -7.04 -24.23
CA PRO A 209 -14.49 -6.22 -25.23
C PRO A 209 -13.03 -5.99 -24.82
N LEU A 210 -12.14 -5.81 -25.80
CA LEU A 210 -10.76 -5.41 -25.53
C LEU A 210 -10.73 -3.96 -25.00
N PRO A 211 -9.81 -3.61 -24.10
CA PRO A 211 -9.64 -2.24 -23.63
C PRO A 211 -9.12 -1.34 -24.76
N GLU A 212 -9.54 -0.09 -24.75
CA GLU A 212 -9.05 0.92 -25.69
C GLU A 212 -7.57 1.27 -25.42
N PRO A 213 -6.76 1.53 -26.47
CA PRO A 213 -5.38 1.98 -26.29
C PRO A 213 -5.29 3.32 -25.54
N ALA A 214 -4.25 3.47 -24.72
CA ALA A 214 -3.95 4.73 -24.06
C ALA A 214 -3.64 5.84 -25.08
N THR A 215 -4.15 7.05 -24.83
CA THR A 215 -3.94 8.23 -25.68
C THR A 215 -2.95 9.18 -25.01
N ALA A 216 -1.98 9.69 -25.78
CA ALA A 216 -1.04 10.68 -25.27
C ALA A 216 -1.75 12.03 -25.05
N PRO A 217 -1.50 12.74 -23.93
CA PRO A 217 -2.09 14.05 -23.71
C PRO A 217 -1.58 15.08 -24.74
N ALA A 218 -2.34 16.14 -25.00
CA ALA A 218 -1.88 17.27 -25.82
C ALA A 218 -0.74 18.06 -25.14
N LEU A 219 -0.05 18.91 -25.89
CA LEU A 219 0.97 19.83 -25.33
C LEU A 219 0.27 20.98 -24.59
N PRO A 220 0.91 21.59 -23.56
CA PRO A 220 0.26 22.60 -22.74
C PRO A 220 -0.23 23.81 -23.55
N ASP A 221 0.52 24.27 -24.55
CA ASP A 221 0.16 25.44 -25.37
C ASP A 221 -1.09 25.21 -26.24
N ASP A 222 -1.48 23.95 -26.47
CA ASP A 222 -2.66 23.58 -27.27
C ASP A 222 -3.93 23.43 -26.39
N ILE A 223 -3.84 23.69 -25.08
CA ILE A 223 -4.93 23.48 -24.13
C ILE A 223 -5.31 24.82 -23.47
N ASP A 224 -6.59 25.16 -23.58
CA ASP A 224 -7.18 26.37 -22.99
C ASP A 224 -8.08 26.06 -21.77
N ASN A 225 -8.20 24.78 -21.40
CA ASN A 225 -8.99 24.34 -20.25
C ASN A 225 -8.09 24.13 -19.02
N GLY A 226 -8.29 24.93 -17.97
CA GLY A 226 -7.52 24.85 -16.72
C GLY A 226 -7.65 23.53 -15.95
N ASP A 227 -8.82 22.87 -16.02
CA ASP A 227 -9.05 21.56 -15.38
C ASP A 227 -8.26 20.46 -16.09
N GLU A 228 -8.28 20.46 -17.42
CA GLU A 228 -7.54 19.49 -18.22
C GLU A 228 -6.02 19.63 -18.01
N LEU A 229 -5.51 20.86 -18.00
CA LEU A 229 -4.11 21.15 -17.67
C LEU A 229 -3.73 20.63 -16.28
N TYR A 230 -4.60 20.84 -15.28
CA TYR A 230 -4.37 20.32 -13.93
C TYR A 230 -4.29 18.80 -13.90
N PHE A 231 -5.27 18.10 -14.48
CA PHE A 231 -5.28 16.63 -14.46
C PHE A 231 -4.14 16.02 -15.27
N ILE A 232 -3.72 16.63 -16.38
CA ILE A 232 -2.53 16.19 -17.12
C ILE A 232 -1.28 16.43 -16.28
N GLY A 233 -1.12 17.61 -15.66
CA GLY A 233 0.01 17.88 -14.77
C GLY A 233 0.10 16.85 -13.64
N GLN A 234 -1.02 16.57 -12.98
CA GLN A 234 -1.12 15.57 -11.91
C GLN A 234 -0.71 14.18 -12.42
N HIS A 235 -1.25 13.75 -13.56
CA HIS A 235 -0.89 12.48 -14.18
C HIS A 235 0.61 12.38 -14.48
N LEU A 236 1.20 13.41 -15.08
CA LEU A 236 2.62 13.42 -15.43
C LEU A 236 3.52 13.35 -14.18
N GLU A 237 3.12 14.01 -13.09
CA GLU A 237 3.85 14.00 -11.83
C GLU A 237 3.77 12.62 -11.15
N GLN A 238 2.57 12.06 -11.04
CA GLN A 238 2.34 10.72 -10.46
C GLN A 238 3.10 9.62 -11.20
N TYR A 239 3.16 9.70 -12.52
CA TYR A 239 3.83 8.71 -13.36
C TYR A 239 5.33 8.99 -13.57
N ASN A 240 5.88 10.05 -12.96
CA ASN A 240 7.25 10.52 -13.17
C ASN A 240 7.63 10.52 -14.66
N HIS A 241 6.80 11.18 -15.47
CA HIS A 241 6.81 11.01 -16.92
C HIS A 241 8.16 11.39 -17.55
N ALA A 242 8.76 10.46 -18.30
CA ALA A 242 10.15 10.57 -18.74
C ALA A 242 10.43 11.70 -19.75
N SER A 243 9.41 12.17 -20.48
CA SER A 243 9.59 13.12 -21.59
C SER A 243 8.79 14.42 -21.47
N ARG A 244 8.09 14.64 -20.36
CA ARG A 244 7.23 15.82 -20.16
C ARG A 244 7.27 16.25 -18.70
N TYR A 245 7.25 17.55 -18.45
CA TYR A 245 7.32 18.11 -17.10
C TYR A 245 5.96 18.66 -16.67
N ALA A 246 5.45 18.19 -15.52
CA ALA A 246 4.14 18.59 -14.98
C ALA A 246 4.02 20.11 -14.77
N GLY A 247 5.11 20.76 -14.33
CA GLY A 247 5.12 22.19 -14.07
C GLY A 247 4.82 23.06 -15.30
N ASP A 248 5.04 22.56 -16.52
CA ASP A 248 4.71 23.30 -17.74
C ASP A 248 3.18 23.43 -17.92
N TYR A 249 2.44 22.38 -17.56
CA TYR A 249 0.97 22.38 -17.58
C TYR A 249 0.38 23.27 -16.49
N TYR A 250 0.92 23.20 -15.27
CA TYR A 250 0.46 24.08 -14.18
C TYR A 250 0.73 25.56 -14.49
N ARG A 251 1.89 25.90 -15.06
CA ARG A 251 2.19 27.28 -15.49
C ARG A 251 1.24 27.76 -16.57
N ARG A 252 0.92 26.93 -17.56
CA ARG A 252 -0.07 27.27 -18.59
C ARG A 252 -1.44 27.54 -17.97
N ALA A 253 -1.88 26.71 -17.02
CA ALA A 253 -3.15 26.91 -16.35
C ALA A 253 -3.19 28.23 -15.56
N ILE A 254 -2.10 28.57 -14.86
CA ILE A 254 -1.96 29.84 -14.14
C ILE A 254 -1.91 31.04 -15.11
N ALA A 255 -1.37 30.87 -16.32
CA ALA A 255 -1.41 31.92 -17.34
C ALA A 255 -2.84 32.21 -17.83
N ILE A 256 -3.75 31.22 -17.77
CA ILE A 256 -5.17 31.36 -18.10
C ILE A 256 -5.96 31.94 -16.92
N ASP A 257 -5.78 31.37 -15.73
CA ASP A 257 -6.38 31.84 -14.47
C ASP A 257 -5.29 31.98 -13.39
N PRO A 258 -4.76 33.20 -13.16
CA PRO A 258 -3.69 33.44 -12.19
C PRO A 258 -4.00 33.03 -10.76
N GLU A 259 -5.28 32.91 -10.39
CA GLU A 259 -5.69 32.54 -9.04
C GLU A 259 -6.32 31.13 -8.97
N ASP A 260 -6.14 30.27 -9.98
CA ASP A 260 -6.63 28.89 -9.90
C ASP A 260 -5.98 28.18 -8.69
N TYR A 261 -6.81 27.68 -7.78
CA TYR A 261 -6.34 27.13 -6.51
C TYR A 261 -5.46 25.89 -6.71
N ARG A 262 -5.92 24.93 -7.53
CA ARG A 262 -5.28 23.61 -7.69
C ARG A 262 -3.92 23.74 -8.37
N ASN A 263 -3.84 24.50 -9.46
CA ASN A 263 -2.60 24.68 -10.21
C ASN A 263 -1.58 25.50 -9.42
N ASN A 264 -2.01 26.52 -8.67
CA ASN A 264 -1.12 27.25 -7.77
C ASN A 264 -0.59 26.36 -6.63
N VAL A 265 -1.44 25.54 -5.99
CA VAL A 265 -0.97 24.59 -4.97
C VAL A 265 0.01 23.58 -5.56
N ALA A 266 -0.26 23.02 -6.74
CA ALA A 266 0.62 22.05 -7.39
C ALA A 266 1.97 22.66 -7.80
N LEU A 267 1.97 23.80 -8.50
CA LEU A 267 3.20 24.50 -8.88
C LEU A 267 3.98 24.98 -7.66
N GLY A 268 3.30 25.53 -6.66
CA GLY A 268 3.93 25.97 -5.42
C GLY A 268 4.52 24.81 -4.62
N THR A 269 3.92 23.62 -4.66
CA THR A 269 4.49 22.41 -4.06
C THR A 269 5.74 21.95 -4.80
N LEU A 270 5.76 21.98 -6.15
CA LEU A 270 6.97 21.72 -6.92
C LEU A 270 8.08 22.74 -6.59
N ALA A 271 7.73 24.01 -6.47
CA ALA A 271 8.66 25.08 -6.09
C ALA A 271 9.23 24.87 -4.67
N LEU A 272 8.37 24.53 -3.69
CA LEU A 272 8.77 24.16 -2.34
C LEU A 272 9.77 22.98 -2.39
N ASN A 273 9.44 21.90 -3.09
CA ASN A 273 10.34 20.76 -3.18
C ASN A 273 11.67 21.08 -3.90
N GLY A 274 11.66 22.04 -4.82
CA GLY A 274 12.84 22.58 -5.50
C GLY A 274 13.60 23.67 -4.73
N ALA A 275 13.20 23.98 -3.49
CA ALA A 275 13.73 25.07 -2.66
C ALA A 275 13.57 26.50 -3.22
N ASP A 276 12.62 26.69 -4.14
CA ASP A 276 12.17 28.01 -4.58
C ASP A 276 11.03 28.49 -3.67
N TRP A 277 11.41 28.87 -2.45
CA TRP A 277 10.48 29.33 -1.41
C TRP A 277 9.69 30.59 -1.81
N PRO A 278 10.29 31.61 -2.46
CA PRO A 278 9.54 32.78 -2.92
C PRO A 278 8.45 32.43 -3.93
N LEU A 279 8.72 31.54 -4.90
CA LEU A 279 7.70 31.09 -5.84
C LEU A 279 6.61 30.27 -5.15
N ALA A 280 6.98 29.39 -4.20
CA ALA A 280 6.02 28.63 -3.41
C ALA A 280 5.06 29.55 -2.63
N GLU A 281 5.60 30.59 -1.98
CA GLU A 281 4.82 31.61 -1.30
C GLU A 281 3.88 32.36 -2.27
N GLN A 282 4.41 32.82 -3.41
CA GLN A 282 3.62 33.53 -4.41
C GLN A 282 2.41 32.70 -4.87
N CYS A 283 2.64 31.43 -5.22
CA CYS A 283 1.58 30.54 -5.66
C CYS A 283 0.56 30.29 -4.53
N ALA A 284 1.02 30.01 -3.31
CA ALA A 284 0.13 29.76 -2.18
C ALA A 284 -0.75 30.99 -1.86
N ARG A 285 -0.19 32.21 -1.93
CA ARG A 285 -0.96 33.45 -1.75
C ARG A 285 -2.01 33.62 -2.86
N ALA A 286 -1.67 33.35 -4.12
CA ALA A 286 -2.61 33.43 -5.23
C ALA A 286 -3.78 32.44 -5.09
N ALA A 287 -3.50 31.19 -4.70
CA ALA A 287 -4.54 30.20 -4.39
C ALA A 287 -5.48 30.68 -3.28
N LEU A 288 -4.92 31.26 -2.22
CA LEU A 288 -5.70 31.77 -1.08
C LEU A 288 -6.51 33.01 -1.42
N GLN A 289 -6.08 33.85 -2.38
CA GLN A 289 -6.88 34.98 -2.85
C GLN A 289 -8.21 34.50 -3.44
N ARG A 290 -8.20 33.46 -4.28
CA ARG A 290 -9.42 32.85 -4.81
C ARG A 290 -10.24 32.20 -3.69
N ALA A 291 -9.63 31.32 -2.91
CA ALA A 291 -10.31 30.54 -1.89
C ALA A 291 -11.02 31.42 -0.84
N HIS A 292 -10.38 32.50 -0.41
CA HIS A 292 -10.90 33.37 0.65
C HIS A 292 -11.71 34.57 0.18
N ARG A 293 -11.89 34.74 -1.14
CA ARG A 293 -12.64 35.87 -1.72
C ARG A 293 -14.06 35.97 -1.15
N LEU A 294 -14.75 34.84 -1.06
CA LEU A 294 -16.14 34.76 -0.60
C LEU A 294 -16.30 33.99 0.72
N ASN A 295 -15.41 33.04 0.99
CA ASN A 295 -15.47 32.18 2.17
C ASN A 295 -14.18 32.30 2.97
N LYS A 296 -14.22 33.00 4.11
CA LYS A 296 -13.03 33.20 4.94
C LYS A 296 -12.56 31.94 5.65
N ASN A 297 -13.37 30.89 5.74
CA ASN A 297 -13.00 29.61 6.33
C ASN A 297 -12.54 28.64 5.23
N PRO A 298 -11.40 27.95 5.41
CA PRO A 298 -10.89 27.04 4.40
C PRO A 298 -11.78 25.80 4.28
N ARG A 299 -12.12 25.41 3.05
CA ARG A 299 -12.59 24.05 2.76
C ARG A 299 -11.44 23.05 2.90
N ASP A 300 -10.26 23.47 2.48
CA ASP A 300 -9.04 22.69 2.42
C ASP A 300 -7.85 23.53 2.94
N GLY A 301 -6.98 22.90 3.72
CA GLY A 301 -5.84 23.52 4.38
C GLY A 301 -4.56 23.56 3.55
N GLU A 302 -4.48 22.88 2.40
CA GLU A 302 -3.23 22.67 1.66
C GLU A 302 -2.52 23.98 1.28
N ALA A 303 -3.22 24.96 0.71
CA ALA A 303 -2.59 26.24 0.36
C ALA A 303 -2.08 27.01 1.59
N SER A 304 -2.78 26.90 2.73
CA SER A 304 -2.34 27.54 3.98
C SER A 304 -1.13 26.82 4.57
N MET A 305 -1.09 25.48 4.48
CA MET A 305 0.04 24.65 4.88
C MET A 305 1.28 24.95 4.03
N LEU A 306 1.11 25.05 2.71
CA LEU A 306 2.14 25.40 1.75
C LEU A 306 2.71 26.79 2.04
N LEU A 307 1.84 27.79 2.26
CA LEU A 307 2.25 29.14 2.64
C LEU A 307 3.05 29.12 3.95
N ALA A 308 2.56 28.41 4.96
CA ALA A 308 3.23 28.31 6.25
C ALA A 308 4.63 27.72 6.12
N SER A 309 4.76 26.64 5.35
CA SER A 309 6.03 25.97 5.07
C SER A 309 7.00 26.89 4.32
N ALA A 310 6.53 27.61 3.30
CA ALA A 310 7.36 28.54 2.53
C ALA A 310 7.86 29.71 3.39
N LEU A 311 7.00 30.29 4.24
CA LEU A 311 7.36 31.37 5.17
C LEU A 311 8.36 30.89 6.23
N GLU A 312 8.15 29.70 6.81
CA GLU A 312 9.08 29.12 7.78
C GLU A 312 10.49 28.92 7.17
N ARG A 313 10.57 28.43 5.92
CA ARG A 313 11.85 28.24 5.21
C ARG A 313 12.56 29.55 4.89
N GLN A 314 11.82 30.64 4.74
CA GLN A 314 12.36 31.99 4.55
C GLN A 314 12.69 32.71 5.86
N GLY A 315 12.36 32.11 7.02
CA GLY A 315 12.63 32.67 8.35
C GLY A 315 11.51 33.57 8.90
N ASP A 316 10.39 33.73 8.20
CA ASP A 316 9.20 34.41 8.73
C ASP A 316 8.39 33.44 9.61
N GLU A 317 8.84 33.27 10.85
CA GLU A 317 8.18 32.39 11.82
C GLU A 317 6.80 32.89 12.26
N ALA A 318 6.57 34.21 12.23
CA ALA A 318 5.30 34.80 12.63
C ALA A 318 4.23 34.52 11.56
N GLY A 319 4.55 34.80 10.29
CA GLY A 319 3.67 34.48 9.17
C GLY A 319 3.43 32.97 9.02
N ALA A 320 4.46 32.14 9.26
CA ALA A 320 4.32 30.69 9.29
C ALA A 320 3.34 30.22 10.37
N TRP A 321 3.46 30.75 11.59
CA TRP A 321 2.58 30.43 12.71
C TRP A 321 1.12 30.71 12.40
N ASP A 322 0.80 31.90 11.90
CA ASP A 322 -0.57 32.29 11.53
C ASP A 322 -1.13 31.40 10.42
N SER A 323 -0.29 31.07 9.43
CA SER A 323 -0.67 30.23 8.30
C SER A 323 -0.88 28.76 8.70
N TYR A 324 -0.08 28.21 9.61
CA TYR A 324 -0.31 26.87 10.17
C TYR A 324 -1.61 26.83 10.96
N TYR A 325 -1.90 27.84 11.79
CA TYR A 325 -3.20 27.94 12.45
C TYR A 325 -4.34 28.01 11.45
N LYS A 326 -4.16 28.72 10.33
CA LYS A 326 -5.18 28.76 9.28
C LYS A 326 -5.39 27.39 8.64
N ALA A 327 -4.32 26.66 8.37
CA ALA A 327 -4.36 25.30 7.84
C ALA A 327 -5.07 24.34 8.80
N SER A 328 -4.92 24.53 10.12
CA SER A 328 -5.51 23.63 11.12
C SER A 328 -7.03 23.68 11.19
N TRP A 329 -7.66 24.66 10.54
CA TRP A 329 -9.11 24.78 10.47
C TRP A 329 -9.75 23.78 9.51
N SER A 330 -8.96 23.09 8.67
CA SER A 330 -9.43 22.00 7.81
C SER A 330 -8.93 20.65 8.28
N GLY A 331 -9.81 19.64 8.21
CA GLY A 331 -9.48 18.26 8.56
C GLY A 331 -8.36 17.65 7.72
N SER A 332 -8.16 18.10 6.46
CA SER A 332 -7.11 17.60 5.56
C SER A 332 -5.69 17.93 6.02
N CYS A 333 -5.52 18.92 6.90
CA CYS A 333 -4.22 19.41 7.33
C CYS A 333 -4.11 19.58 8.86
N ARG A 334 -5.18 19.29 9.62
CA ARG A 334 -5.29 19.65 11.04
C ARG A 334 -4.16 19.07 11.88
N ASP A 335 -3.96 17.77 11.80
CA ASP A 335 -2.94 17.03 12.53
C ASP A 335 -1.52 17.51 12.17
N ALA A 336 -1.21 17.65 10.87
CA ALA A 336 0.08 18.12 10.38
C ALA A 336 0.36 19.58 10.78
N ALA A 337 -0.68 20.42 10.83
CA ALA A 337 -0.56 21.82 11.20
C ALA A 337 -0.27 21.96 12.70
N TYR A 338 -0.99 21.22 13.55
CA TYR A 338 -0.73 21.20 14.99
C TYR A 338 0.65 20.62 15.33
N TRP A 339 1.15 19.64 14.57
CA TRP A 339 2.53 19.17 14.70
C TRP A 339 3.54 20.29 14.38
N SER A 340 3.31 21.04 13.30
CA SER A 340 4.18 22.15 12.90
C SER A 340 4.17 23.30 13.92
N LEU A 341 3.00 23.64 14.45
CA LEU A 341 2.86 24.62 15.52
C LEU A 341 3.59 24.16 16.79
N ALA A 342 3.48 22.88 17.17
CA ALA A 342 4.19 22.34 18.33
C ALA A 342 5.72 22.44 18.17
N ARG A 343 6.24 22.20 16.97
CA ARG A 343 7.68 22.41 16.66
C ARG A 343 8.10 23.86 16.83
N LEU A 344 7.32 24.80 16.30
CA LEU A 344 7.62 26.23 16.44
C LEU A 344 7.57 26.67 17.91
N ALA A 345 6.59 26.21 18.68
CA ALA A 345 6.51 26.46 20.12
C ALA A 345 7.75 25.90 20.87
N MET A 346 8.19 24.68 20.53
CA MET A 346 9.45 24.13 21.07
C MET A 346 10.66 24.99 20.73
N LYS A 347 10.74 25.51 19.50
CA LYS A 347 11.83 26.39 19.06
C LYS A 347 11.86 27.70 19.85
N ARG A 348 10.69 28.23 20.21
CA ARG A 348 10.52 29.44 21.03
C ARG A 348 10.75 29.20 22.53
N GLY A 349 10.91 27.95 22.96
CA GLY A 349 11.03 27.59 24.37
C GLY A 349 9.69 27.52 25.11
N GLU A 350 8.57 27.62 24.39
CA GLU A 350 7.20 27.55 24.92
C GLU A 350 6.77 26.09 25.09
N VAL A 351 7.49 25.34 25.93
CA VAL A 351 7.37 23.88 26.01
C VAL A 351 5.97 23.40 26.42
N ALA A 352 5.30 24.12 27.31
CA ALA A 352 3.94 23.77 27.75
C ALA A 352 2.93 23.91 26.60
N ASP A 353 3.04 24.97 25.80
CA ASP A 353 2.20 25.22 24.63
C ASP A 353 2.47 24.19 23.52
N ALA A 354 3.74 23.81 23.34
CA ALA A 354 4.12 22.73 22.43
C ALA A 354 3.48 21.39 22.82
N LEU A 355 3.45 21.06 24.11
CA LEU A 355 2.83 19.84 24.60
C LEU A 355 1.33 19.81 24.31
N GLU A 356 0.62 20.93 24.52
CA GLU A 356 -0.81 21.04 24.19
C GLU A 356 -1.04 20.82 22.69
N LYS A 357 -0.26 21.48 21.83
CA LYS A 357 -0.40 21.38 20.38
C LYS A 357 -0.09 19.98 19.85
N VAL A 358 0.96 19.33 20.33
CA VAL A 358 1.30 17.97 19.90
C VAL A 358 0.28 16.94 20.39
N ASP A 359 -0.35 17.18 21.54
CA ASP A 359 -1.47 16.35 22.01
C ASP A 359 -2.68 16.46 21.07
N ILE A 360 -3.02 17.66 20.58
CA ILE A 360 -4.07 17.85 19.57
C ILE A 360 -3.70 17.13 18.26
N SER A 361 -2.45 17.25 17.81
CA SER A 361 -1.97 16.53 16.61
C SER A 361 -2.18 15.01 16.75
N LEU A 362 -1.73 14.43 17.86
CA LEU A 362 -1.85 13.00 18.14
C LEU A 362 -3.29 12.52 18.39
N GLN A 363 -4.19 13.42 18.82
CA GLN A 363 -5.61 13.10 18.95
C GLN A 363 -6.24 12.76 17.59
N PHE A 364 -5.81 13.42 16.52
CA PHE A 364 -6.33 13.20 15.17
C PHE A 364 -5.47 12.26 14.33
N ASN A 365 -4.17 12.18 14.63
CA ASN A 365 -3.24 11.28 13.97
C ASN A 365 -2.27 10.67 14.99
N ALA A 366 -2.73 9.61 15.65
CA ALA A 366 -1.97 8.90 16.66
C ALA A 366 -0.80 8.08 16.08
N THR A 367 -0.69 7.94 14.75
CA THR A 367 0.39 7.19 14.07
C THR A 367 1.53 8.11 13.63
N ASN A 368 1.43 9.43 13.85
CA ASN A 368 2.53 10.35 13.57
C ASN A 368 3.71 10.15 14.55
N HIS A 369 4.70 9.36 14.12
CA HIS A 369 5.91 9.06 14.88
C HIS A 369 6.71 10.30 15.30
N LEU A 370 6.73 11.36 14.47
CA LEU A 370 7.41 12.61 14.80
C LEU A 370 6.68 13.37 15.91
N ALA A 371 5.34 13.36 15.90
CA ALA A 371 4.53 13.92 16.98
C ALA A 371 4.72 13.13 18.29
N MET A 372 4.78 11.80 18.24
CA MET A 372 5.08 10.98 19.43
C MET A 372 6.44 11.37 20.04
N GLY A 373 7.48 11.49 19.21
CA GLY A 373 8.80 11.93 19.66
C GLY A 373 8.76 13.33 20.28
N LEU A 374 8.10 14.28 19.61
CA LEU A 374 7.97 15.65 20.09
C LEU A 374 7.24 15.74 21.44
N LYS A 375 6.18 14.96 21.64
CA LYS A 375 5.48 14.83 22.92
C LYS A 375 6.39 14.33 24.04
N ALA A 376 7.12 13.24 23.78
CA ALA A 376 8.06 12.69 24.76
C ALA A 376 9.14 13.71 25.14
N LEU A 377 9.66 14.46 24.16
CA LEU A 377 10.66 15.49 24.38
C LEU A 377 10.09 16.68 25.18
N ALA A 378 8.87 17.11 24.87
CA ALA A 378 8.19 18.19 25.60
C ALA A 378 7.92 17.81 27.07
N LEU A 379 7.46 16.57 27.33
CA LEU A 379 7.29 16.05 28.69
C LEU A 379 8.61 16.10 29.48
N ALA A 380 9.70 15.59 28.90
CA ALA A 380 11.01 15.62 29.55
C ALA A 380 11.49 17.05 29.85
N LYS A 381 11.34 17.99 28.91
CA LYS A 381 11.71 19.40 29.10
C LYS A 381 10.88 20.12 30.17
N LEU A 382 9.68 19.65 30.47
CA LEU A 382 8.85 20.13 31.59
C LEU A 382 9.20 19.47 32.93
N GLY A 383 10.26 18.65 32.99
CA GLY A 383 10.63 17.90 34.19
C GLY A 383 9.77 16.66 34.44
N ARG A 384 8.93 16.25 33.49
CA ARG A 384 8.04 15.08 33.57
C ARG A 384 8.71 13.85 32.96
N GLY A 385 9.91 13.54 33.43
CA GLY A 385 10.78 12.49 32.87
C GLY A 385 10.17 11.09 32.93
N ASP A 386 9.57 10.71 34.06
CA ASP A 386 8.92 9.41 34.23
C ASP A 386 7.74 9.25 33.25
N GLU A 387 6.90 10.28 33.12
CA GLU A 387 5.78 10.27 32.16
C GLU A 387 6.27 10.19 30.71
N ALA A 388 7.38 10.85 30.38
CA ALA A 388 8.00 10.74 29.06
C ALA A 388 8.47 9.31 28.78
N GLN A 389 9.13 8.67 29.74
CA GLN A 389 9.65 7.31 29.60
C GLN A 389 8.53 6.28 29.49
N ASP A 390 7.47 6.40 30.29
CA ASP A 390 6.28 5.54 30.21
C ASP A 390 5.57 5.70 28.86
N TYR A 391 5.42 6.93 28.39
CA TYR A 391 4.84 7.22 27.08
C TYR A 391 5.66 6.57 25.95
N ILE A 392 6.99 6.70 25.99
CA ILE A 392 7.90 6.06 25.02
C ILE A 392 7.74 4.54 25.02
N VAL A 393 7.76 3.90 26.20
CA VAL A 393 7.65 2.43 26.31
C VAL A 393 6.32 1.95 25.72
N ARG A 394 5.22 2.63 26.06
CA ARG A 394 3.91 2.30 25.52
C ARG A 394 3.87 2.41 23.99
N CYS A 395 4.39 3.51 23.44
CA CYS A 395 4.39 3.71 21.99
C CYS A 395 5.32 2.72 21.27
N LEU A 396 6.49 2.41 21.83
CA LEU A 396 7.41 1.40 21.27
C LEU A 396 6.85 -0.03 21.35
N GLY A 397 5.91 -0.31 22.26
CA GLY A 397 5.18 -1.58 22.28
C GLY A 397 4.35 -1.80 21.01
N GLN A 398 3.78 -0.73 20.46
CA GLN A 398 3.02 -0.76 19.20
C GLN A 398 3.89 -0.49 17.97
N TYR A 399 4.86 0.41 18.09
CA TYR A 399 5.73 0.89 17.01
C TYR A 399 7.22 0.65 17.33
N PRO A 400 7.68 -0.62 17.35
CA PRO A 400 9.02 -0.98 17.84
C PRO A 400 10.17 -0.38 17.03
N LEU A 401 9.92 0.00 15.78
CA LEU A 401 10.91 0.58 14.86
C LEU A 401 10.82 2.12 14.77
N SER A 402 10.05 2.77 15.65
CA SER A 402 9.92 4.23 15.66
C SER A 402 11.23 4.92 16.01
N TYR A 403 11.99 5.36 14.99
CA TYR A 403 13.26 6.04 15.19
C TYR A 403 13.15 7.34 16.02
N PRO A 404 12.09 8.18 15.91
CA PRO A 404 12.00 9.39 16.71
C PRO A 404 11.89 9.07 18.20
N LEU A 405 11.15 8.03 18.57
CA LEU A 405 11.03 7.58 19.96
C LEU A 405 12.35 7.04 20.52
N HIS A 406 13.09 6.25 19.73
CA HIS A 406 14.42 5.79 20.14
C HIS A 406 15.41 6.95 20.28
N CYS A 407 15.36 7.93 19.39
CA CYS A 407 16.19 9.14 19.45
C CYS A 407 15.91 9.95 20.72
N VAL A 408 14.63 10.26 21.00
CA VAL A 408 14.26 11.02 22.19
C VAL A 408 14.56 10.24 23.48
N ARG A 409 14.34 8.92 23.50
CA ARG A 409 14.73 8.08 24.63
C ARG A 409 16.23 8.19 24.94
N TRP A 410 17.06 8.17 23.90
CA TRP A 410 18.50 8.36 24.06
C TRP A 410 18.84 9.75 24.58
N MET A 411 18.22 10.82 24.04
CA MET A 411 18.43 12.20 24.50
C MET A 411 18.10 12.38 25.98
N ILE A 412 16.92 11.90 26.41
CA ILE A 412 16.49 11.95 27.82
C ILE A 412 17.46 11.16 28.69
N GLY A 413 17.91 9.99 28.24
CA GLY A 413 18.88 9.17 28.96
C GLY A 413 20.25 9.84 29.17
N GLN A 414 20.68 10.70 28.26
CA GLN A 414 21.93 11.47 28.43
C GLN A 414 21.80 12.58 29.46
N ASP A 415 20.66 13.28 29.51
CA ASP A 415 20.41 14.35 30.49
C ASP A 415 20.40 13.81 31.93
N HIS A 416 20.05 12.53 32.12
CA HIS A 416 20.14 11.83 33.41
C HIS A 416 21.54 11.34 33.77
N GLU A 417 22.50 11.27 32.84
CA GLU A 417 23.90 10.95 33.09
C GLU A 417 24.71 12.21 33.45
N SER A 418 24.27 12.97 34.46
CA SER A 418 25.16 13.89 35.21
C SER A 418 26.01 13.09 36.23
N PRO A 419 27.27 13.49 36.52
CA PRO A 419 28.30 12.61 37.06
C PRO A 419 28.02 12.25 38.54
N GLY A 420 27.52 11.04 38.80
CA GLY A 420 27.37 10.60 40.19
C GLY A 420 26.80 9.21 40.45
N LYS A 421 26.15 8.54 39.50
CA LYS A 421 25.65 7.16 39.71
C LYS A 421 25.79 6.31 38.44
N PRO A 422 26.41 5.12 38.51
CA PRO A 422 26.45 4.22 37.36
C PRO A 422 25.06 3.61 37.15
N ALA A 423 24.41 3.92 36.04
CA ALA A 423 23.18 3.26 35.62
C ALA A 423 23.50 1.83 35.16
N ALA A 424 22.72 0.86 35.65
CA ALA A 424 22.79 -0.53 35.23
C ALA A 424 22.44 -0.62 33.73
N ARG A 425 23.42 -0.93 32.89
CA ARG A 425 23.23 -1.15 31.46
C ARG A 425 22.36 -2.37 31.25
N HIS A 426 21.09 -2.16 30.91
CA HIS A 426 20.26 -3.23 30.36
C HIS A 426 20.77 -3.58 28.96
N ARG A 427 21.57 -4.64 28.85
CA ARG A 427 21.87 -5.26 27.56
C ARG A 427 20.57 -5.86 27.01
N PRO A 428 20.18 -5.61 25.74
CA PRO A 428 19.12 -6.37 25.12
C PRO A 428 19.51 -7.84 25.08
N GLN A 429 18.64 -8.71 25.59
CA GLN A 429 18.81 -10.16 25.50
C GLN A 429 18.93 -10.55 24.02
N ARG A 430 20.00 -11.27 23.68
CA ARG A 430 20.12 -11.96 22.38
C ARG A 430 18.96 -12.94 22.26
N CYS A 431 18.14 -12.76 21.24
CA CYS A 431 17.13 -13.71 20.83
C CYS A 431 17.82 -15.05 20.51
N GLN A 432 17.61 -16.08 21.35
CA GLN A 432 18.08 -17.43 21.06
C GLN A 432 17.20 -18.02 19.94
N ARG A 433 17.83 -18.45 18.84
CA ARG A 433 17.15 -19.21 17.78
C ARG A 433 16.77 -20.59 18.34
N GLN A 434 15.48 -20.90 18.39
CA GLN A 434 15.00 -22.28 18.47
C GLN A 434 15.05 -22.94 17.07
N PRO A 435 15.36 -24.24 16.96
CA PRO A 435 15.36 -24.94 15.69
C PRO A 435 13.91 -25.14 15.18
N ALA A 436 13.70 -24.84 13.90
CA ALA A 436 12.41 -25.01 13.23
C ALA A 436 12.11 -26.49 13.02
N GLY A 437 11.07 -27.00 13.71
CA GLY A 437 10.32 -28.17 13.25
C GLY A 437 9.43 -27.75 12.09
N GLY A 438 9.29 -28.61 11.07
CA GLY A 438 8.53 -28.33 9.86
C GLY A 438 7.08 -27.96 10.14
N VAL A 439 6.78 -26.67 10.05
CA VAL A 439 5.44 -26.10 10.04
C VAL A 439 5.40 -25.20 8.81
N ALA A 440 4.36 -25.32 8.00
CA ALA A 440 4.11 -24.43 6.86
C ALA A 440 4.25 -22.97 7.33
N ALA A 441 5.30 -22.28 6.87
CA ALA A 441 5.53 -20.91 7.25
C ALA A 441 4.45 -20.04 6.59
N LEU A 442 3.48 -19.56 7.39
CA LEU A 442 2.63 -18.46 6.98
C LEU A 442 3.48 -17.19 6.92
N TYR A 443 3.78 -16.73 5.70
CA TYR A 443 4.40 -15.42 5.50
C TYR A 443 3.28 -14.38 5.47
N ARG A 444 3.10 -13.70 6.60
CA ARG A 444 2.24 -12.52 6.71
C ARG A 444 3.12 -11.28 6.61
N THR A 445 2.92 -10.51 5.54
CA THR A 445 3.62 -9.24 5.36
C THR A 445 2.65 -8.11 5.71
N ALA A 446 3.00 -7.35 6.74
CA ALA A 446 2.38 -6.06 7.02
C ALA A 446 3.36 -4.97 6.57
N VAL A 447 2.94 -4.15 5.63
CA VAL A 447 3.74 -3.01 5.16
C VAL A 447 3.05 -1.74 5.66
N VAL A 448 3.87 -0.81 6.11
CA VAL A 448 3.44 0.51 6.59
C VAL A 448 4.14 1.54 5.73
N CYS A 449 3.36 2.35 5.03
CA CYS A 449 3.87 3.48 4.25
C CYS A 449 3.44 4.78 4.94
N THR A 450 4.39 5.69 5.20
CA THR A 450 4.13 6.96 5.89
C THR A 450 4.50 8.17 5.04
N GLY A 451 3.61 9.17 4.99
CA GLY A 451 3.88 10.47 4.35
C GLY A 451 4.67 11.41 5.27
N ALA A 452 5.52 12.27 4.70
CA ALA A 452 6.21 13.32 5.45
C ALA A 452 5.71 14.70 5.02
N ALA A 453 5.49 15.63 5.96
CA ALA A 453 5.23 17.03 5.61
C ALA A 453 6.53 17.69 5.14
N GLY A 454 6.68 17.85 3.82
CA GLY A 454 7.76 18.60 3.20
C GLY A 454 9.13 17.90 3.15
N ALA A 455 9.72 17.90 1.96
CA ALA A 455 11.12 17.57 1.66
C ALA A 455 11.66 16.21 2.16
N THR A 456 10.96 15.10 1.92
CA THR A 456 11.61 13.79 1.71
C THR A 456 10.77 12.92 0.77
N GLY A 457 10.99 13.07 -0.53
CA GLY A 457 10.61 12.03 -1.48
C GLY A 457 11.59 10.85 -1.32
N PHE A 458 11.08 9.67 -0.98
CA PHE A 458 11.86 8.45 -1.17
C PHE A 458 11.99 8.22 -2.67
N SER A 459 13.13 8.58 -3.26
CA SER A 459 13.49 8.07 -4.58
C SER A 459 13.74 6.57 -4.42
N GLY A 460 12.84 5.74 -4.98
CA GLY A 460 13.05 4.30 -5.12
C GLY A 460 14.23 4.00 -6.05
N GLY A 461 15.46 4.17 -5.57
CA GLY A 461 16.70 4.06 -6.34
C GLY A 461 17.11 2.64 -6.74
N ALA A 462 16.24 1.64 -6.56
CA ALA A 462 16.56 0.26 -6.92
C ALA A 462 16.10 -0.14 -8.34
N ALA A 463 15.07 0.50 -8.91
CA ALA A 463 14.56 0.16 -10.24
C ALA A 463 15.33 0.85 -11.39
N ASP A 464 15.82 2.08 -11.17
CA ASP A 464 16.46 2.89 -12.21
C ASP A 464 17.90 2.48 -12.55
N ALA A 465 18.57 1.73 -11.67
CA ALA A 465 19.95 1.30 -11.89
C ALA A 465 20.07 0.19 -12.95
N VAL A 466 19.00 -0.55 -13.24
CA VAL A 466 19.02 -1.69 -14.18
C VAL A 466 18.69 -1.25 -15.61
N ALA A 467 17.86 -0.22 -15.80
CA ALA A 467 17.47 0.25 -17.13
C ALA A 467 18.57 1.05 -17.87
N ARG A 468 19.56 1.60 -17.18
CA ARG A 468 20.64 2.41 -17.80
C ARG A 468 21.88 1.62 -18.26
N ARG A 469 21.91 0.29 -18.05
CA ARG A 469 23.00 -0.58 -18.52
C ARG A 469 22.66 -1.46 -19.73
N ALA A 470 21.48 -1.29 -20.31
CA ALA A 470 21.08 -1.95 -21.56
C ALA A 470 20.75 -0.90 -22.63
N LYS A 471 21.78 -0.18 -23.10
CA LYS A 471 21.82 0.45 -24.42
C LYS A 471 23.24 0.35 -24.96
#